data_AF-A0A9P5PBC5-F1
#
_entry.id   AF-A0A9P5PBC5-F1
#
_cell.length_a   1.000
_cell.length_b   1.000
_cell.length_c   1.000
_cell.angle_alpha   90.00
_cell.angle_beta   90.00
_cell.angle_gamma   90.00
#
_symmetry.space_group_name_H-M   'P 1'
#
loop_
_entity.id
_entity.type
_entity.pdbx_description
1 polymer ?
#
loop_
_entity_poly.entity_id
_entity_poly.type
_entity_poly.pdbx_seq_one_letter_code
_entity_poly.pdbx_strand_id
1 'polypeptide(L)'
;MHVQVGASVLGLVITGCDIALTRRGEVQYMWSVDTVLASMWLVDGAEQVPEEHCRNILLFRTIAFSAMLVLLELVLMLRVYALYDRSRAIGTFLLSLLVTRIASSGYTAHDHVLRFPEKIKFTSHCIPGLDFKNARNPVWVIIYGELIVQSAIIILAMKRTVWDFRQYSHSLFPVLNRDGLRVFGAIVVAMAAIVATSVKQGTTSFFTFPLFMALVSVTGCHTILNLQKLEWALDANSSEQQKDMELTNINSVNVIEWEAPWDTTTFQMIEDATITRPEQDAGSSSSGMPCPRIIR
;
A
#
# COMPACT_ATOMS: atom_id res chain seq x y z
N MET A 1 14.47 18.95 7.07
CA MET A 1 15.00 18.20 5.92
C MET A 1 14.77 16.68 5.96
N HIS A 2 14.61 16.02 7.13
CA HIS A 2 14.36 14.57 7.21
C HIS A 2 13.02 14.06 6.62
N VAL A 3 12.00 14.91 6.48
CA VAL A 3 10.66 14.50 6.00
C VAL A 3 10.65 14.22 4.49
N GLN A 4 11.60 14.78 3.73
CA GLN A 4 11.64 14.68 2.27
C GLN A 4 12.22 13.33 1.80
N VAL A 5 13.12 12.74 2.59
CA VAL A 5 13.73 11.44 2.30
C VAL A 5 12.72 10.30 2.45
N GLY A 6 11.84 10.37 3.46
CA GLY A 6 10.79 9.38 3.67
C GLY A 6 9.80 9.29 2.50
N ALA A 7 9.41 10.44 1.93
CA ALA A 7 8.49 10.48 0.80
C ALA A 7 9.08 9.90 -0.50
N SER A 8 10.40 10.06 -0.73
CA SER A 8 11.08 9.50 -1.91
C SER A 8 11.22 7.98 -1.86
N VAL A 9 11.55 7.42 -0.69
CA VAL A 9 11.67 5.95 -0.53
C VAL A 9 10.30 5.30 -0.63
N LEU A 10 9.28 5.91 -0.01
CA LEU A 10 7.89 5.46 -0.13
C LEU A 10 7.41 5.55 -1.58
N GLY A 11 7.76 6.64 -2.27
CA GLY A 11 7.51 6.83 -3.70
C GLY A 11 8.12 5.71 -4.52
N LEU A 12 9.41 5.42 -4.37
CA LEU A 12 10.09 4.33 -5.09
C LEU A 12 9.48 2.94 -4.83
N VAL A 13 9.07 2.64 -3.59
CA VAL A 13 8.42 1.37 -3.25
C VAL A 13 7.01 1.30 -3.84
N ILE A 14 6.24 2.39 -3.77
CA ILE A 14 4.90 2.48 -4.34
C ILE A 14 4.98 2.41 -5.86
N THR A 15 5.86 3.18 -6.52
CA THR A 15 6.04 3.16 -7.98
C THR A 15 6.59 1.80 -8.45
N GLY A 16 7.47 1.16 -7.69
CA GLY A 16 7.92 -0.21 -7.99
C GLY A 16 6.79 -1.24 -7.89
N CYS A 17 5.96 -1.15 -6.84
CA CYS A 17 4.78 -2.00 -6.69
C CYS A 17 3.70 -1.70 -7.74
N ASP A 18 3.50 -0.43 -8.09
CA ASP A 18 2.53 0.01 -9.08
C ASP A 18 2.99 -0.39 -10.49
N ILE A 19 4.28 -0.35 -10.80
CA ILE A 19 4.83 -0.92 -12.05
C ILE A 19 4.64 -2.45 -12.09
N ALA A 20 4.80 -3.13 -10.95
CA ALA A 20 4.56 -4.57 -10.84
C ALA A 20 3.06 -4.94 -10.92
N LEU A 21 2.15 -4.06 -10.48
CA LEU A 21 0.70 -4.30 -10.42
C LEU A 21 -0.07 -3.75 -11.63
N THR A 22 0.41 -2.66 -12.25
CA THR A 22 -0.26 -1.99 -13.39
C THR A 22 -0.09 -2.75 -14.70
N ARG A 23 0.77 -3.77 -14.72
CA ARG A 23 0.73 -4.82 -15.74
C ARG A 23 -0.50 -5.72 -15.48
N ARG A 24 -1.70 -5.19 -15.71
CA ARG A 24 -3.04 -5.79 -15.49
C ARG A 24 -3.22 -7.19 -16.10
N GLY A 25 -2.35 -7.62 -17.00
CA GLY A 25 -2.31 -8.98 -17.51
C GLY A 25 -1.77 -10.01 -16.52
N GLU A 26 -0.93 -9.62 -15.55
CA GLU A 26 -0.12 -10.56 -14.74
C GLU A 26 -0.76 -10.99 -13.41
N VAL A 27 -1.87 -10.39 -12.97
CA VAL A 27 -2.57 -10.89 -11.77
C VAL A 27 -3.19 -12.26 -12.04
N GLN A 28 -3.67 -12.54 -13.24
CA GLN A 28 -4.01 -13.92 -13.62
C GLN A 28 -2.78 -14.83 -13.64
N TYR A 29 -1.60 -14.32 -13.98
CA TYR A 29 -0.37 -15.11 -13.96
C TYR A 29 0.13 -15.38 -12.55
N MET A 30 -0.03 -14.51 -11.56
CA MET A 30 0.48 -14.81 -10.21
C MET A 30 -0.29 -15.97 -9.55
N TRP A 31 -1.62 -15.98 -9.73
CA TRP A 31 -2.48 -17.06 -9.27
C TRP A 31 -2.38 -18.30 -10.15
N SER A 32 -2.25 -18.11 -11.46
CA SER A 32 -1.97 -19.21 -12.38
C SER A 32 -0.60 -19.80 -12.10
N VAL A 33 0.42 -19.03 -11.72
CA VAL A 33 1.77 -19.52 -11.42
C VAL A 33 1.79 -20.29 -10.11
N ASP A 34 1.09 -19.88 -9.06
CA ASP A 34 1.02 -20.72 -7.85
C ASP A 34 0.16 -21.97 -8.06
N THR A 35 -0.93 -21.88 -8.83
CA THR A 35 -1.77 -23.03 -9.18
C THR A 35 -1.07 -23.98 -10.17
N VAL A 36 -0.30 -23.44 -11.11
CA VAL A 36 0.49 -24.17 -12.13
C VAL A 36 1.75 -24.71 -11.51
N LEU A 37 2.41 -24.02 -10.57
CA LEU A 37 3.45 -24.64 -9.76
C LEU A 37 2.81 -25.79 -8.98
N ALA A 38 1.74 -25.54 -8.21
CA ALA A 38 1.10 -26.58 -7.42
C ALA A 38 0.68 -27.79 -8.28
N SER A 39 0.24 -27.57 -9.52
CA SER A 39 -0.11 -28.66 -10.45
C SER A 39 1.10 -29.31 -11.13
N MET A 40 2.15 -28.56 -11.50
CA MET A 40 3.42 -29.10 -11.99
C MET A 40 4.08 -29.99 -10.95
N TRP A 41 4.07 -29.58 -9.68
CA TRP A 41 4.55 -30.36 -8.54
C TRP A 41 3.73 -31.64 -8.28
N LEU A 42 2.50 -31.72 -8.81
CA LEU A 42 1.59 -32.86 -8.66
C LEU A 42 1.70 -33.85 -9.83
N VAL A 43 2.22 -33.42 -10.98
CA VAL A 43 2.25 -34.19 -12.22
C VAL A 43 3.61 -34.84 -12.49
N ASP A 44 4.72 -34.25 -12.05
CA ASP A 44 6.03 -34.87 -12.25
C ASP A 44 6.33 -35.92 -11.17
N GLY A 45 6.27 -37.19 -11.61
CA GLY A 45 6.55 -38.35 -10.80
C GLY A 45 8.01 -38.41 -10.35
N ALA A 46 8.20 -38.44 -9.02
CA ALA A 46 9.30 -39.04 -8.26
C ALA A 46 10.77 -38.86 -8.70
N GLU A 47 11.10 -37.96 -9.63
CA GLU A 47 12.48 -37.59 -9.90
C GLU A 47 12.98 -36.67 -8.78
N GLN A 48 14.08 -37.06 -8.13
CA GLN A 48 14.61 -36.34 -6.98
C GLN A 48 15.07 -34.94 -7.40
N VAL A 49 14.26 -33.94 -7.08
CA VAL A 49 14.62 -32.52 -7.27
C VAL A 49 15.80 -32.18 -6.34
N PRO A 50 16.88 -31.56 -6.84
CA PRO A 50 18.02 -31.17 -6.02
C PRO A 50 17.61 -30.19 -4.90
N GLU A 51 18.13 -30.42 -3.69
CA GLU A 51 17.77 -29.67 -2.48
C GLU A 51 18.02 -28.15 -2.59
N GLU A 52 19.04 -27.75 -3.36
CA GLU A 52 19.36 -26.33 -3.59
C GLU A 52 18.25 -25.58 -4.34
N HIS A 53 17.60 -26.25 -5.30
CA HIS A 53 16.51 -25.66 -6.05
C HIS A 53 15.29 -25.44 -5.14
N CYS A 54 15.02 -26.42 -4.29
CA CYS A 54 13.99 -26.37 -3.27
C CYS A 54 14.15 -25.18 -2.32
N ARG A 55 15.38 -24.99 -1.83
CA ARG A 55 15.75 -23.94 -0.89
C ARG A 55 15.55 -22.56 -1.50
N ASN A 56 15.97 -22.38 -2.75
CA ASN A 56 15.83 -21.12 -3.46
C ASN A 56 14.36 -20.76 -3.74
N ILE A 57 13.53 -21.75 -4.11
CA ILE A 57 12.08 -21.54 -4.29
C ILE A 57 11.42 -21.13 -2.96
N LEU A 58 11.74 -21.82 -1.87
CA LEU A 58 11.17 -21.52 -0.56
C LEU A 58 11.58 -20.12 -0.09
N LEU A 59 12.85 -19.74 -0.29
CA LEU A 59 13.37 -18.42 0.03
C LEU A 59 12.68 -17.34 -0.79
N PHE A 60 12.55 -17.53 -2.11
CA PHE A 60 11.84 -16.61 -2.98
C PHE A 60 10.38 -16.41 -2.54
N ARG A 61 9.65 -17.50 -2.27
CA ARG A 61 8.27 -17.45 -1.76
C ARG A 61 8.18 -16.70 -0.43
N THR A 62 9.11 -16.94 0.49
CA THR A 62 9.15 -16.28 1.80
C THR A 62 9.41 -14.78 1.66
N ILE A 63 10.35 -14.37 0.80
CA ILE A 63 10.64 -12.95 0.54
C ILE A 63 9.44 -12.27 -0.11
N ALA A 64 8.85 -12.87 -1.14
CA ALA A 64 7.68 -12.32 -1.81
C ALA A 64 6.50 -12.14 -0.85
N PHE A 65 6.23 -13.13 0.00
CA PHE A 65 5.21 -13.05 1.03
C PHE A 65 5.49 -11.94 2.06
N SER A 66 6.72 -11.88 2.55
CA SER A 66 7.15 -10.86 3.50
C SER A 66 6.98 -9.45 2.92
N ALA A 67 7.40 -9.23 1.66
CA ALA A 67 7.27 -7.97 0.97
C ALA A 67 5.79 -7.53 0.84
N MET A 68 4.89 -8.44 0.46
CA MET A 68 3.46 -8.16 0.35
C MET A 68 2.84 -7.80 1.70
N LEU A 69 3.21 -8.50 2.78
CA LEU A 69 2.76 -8.16 4.12
C LEU A 69 3.30 -6.81 4.61
N VAL A 70 4.56 -6.49 4.32
CA VAL A 70 5.15 -5.18 4.65
C VAL A 70 4.42 -4.07 3.91
N LEU A 71 4.10 -4.27 2.63
CA LEU A 71 3.33 -3.30 1.84
C LEU A 71 1.93 -3.09 2.43
N LEU A 72 1.23 -4.18 2.78
CA LEU A 72 -0.08 -4.10 3.41
C LEU A 72 0.00 -3.30 4.72
N GLU A 73 0.95 -3.62 5.59
CA GLU A 73 1.14 -2.90 6.85
C GLU A 73 1.48 -1.43 6.64
N LEU A 74 2.29 -1.10 5.64
CA LEU A 74 2.63 0.27 5.30
C LEU A 74 1.38 1.05 4.87
N VAL A 75 0.51 0.46 4.04
CA VAL A 75 -0.78 1.08 3.66
C VAL A 75 -1.67 1.29 4.89
N LEU A 76 -1.73 0.31 5.79
CA LEU A 76 -2.49 0.43 7.04
C LEU A 76 -1.92 1.54 7.94
N MET A 77 -0.60 1.61 8.08
CA MET A 77 0.08 2.65 8.86
C MET A 77 -0.13 4.04 8.27
N LEU A 78 -0.08 4.20 6.95
CA LEU A 78 -0.36 5.48 6.28
C LEU A 78 -1.78 5.95 6.55
N ARG A 79 -2.76 5.04 6.48
CA ARG A 79 -4.17 5.36 6.80
C ARG A 79 -4.32 5.82 8.24
N VAL A 80 -3.72 5.10 9.19
CA VAL A 80 -3.74 5.47 10.61
C VAL A 80 -3.04 6.82 10.82
N TYR A 81 -1.92 7.06 10.15
CA TYR A 81 -1.18 8.31 10.24
C TYR A 81 -1.98 9.51 9.72
N ALA A 82 -2.66 9.35 8.57
CA ALA A 82 -3.56 10.37 8.03
C ALA A 82 -4.73 10.66 8.98
N LEU A 83 -5.28 9.62 9.63
CA LEU A 83 -6.38 9.74 10.57
C LEU A 83 -6.00 10.39 11.92
N TYR A 84 -4.71 10.49 12.21
CA TYR A 84 -4.17 11.11 13.42
C TYR A 84 -3.65 12.53 13.18
N ASP A 85 -4.25 13.23 12.21
CA ASP A 85 -3.92 14.62 11.87
C ASP A 85 -2.41 14.84 11.73
N ARG A 86 -1.73 13.84 11.12
CA ARG A 86 -0.28 13.87 10.88
C ARG A 86 0.58 14.00 12.16
N SER A 87 0.04 13.66 13.33
CA SER A 87 0.77 13.75 14.61
C SER A 87 2.09 12.95 14.55
N ARG A 88 3.21 13.66 14.72
CA ARG A 88 4.55 13.06 14.60
C ARG A 88 4.79 11.95 15.62
N ALA A 89 4.24 12.07 16.82
CA ALA A 89 4.42 11.07 17.88
C ALA A 89 3.85 9.69 17.49
N ILE A 90 2.71 9.69 16.81
CA ILE A 90 2.05 8.46 16.36
C ILE A 90 2.77 7.90 15.14
N GLY A 91 3.19 8.77 14.21
CA GLY A 91 4.04 8.37 13.10
C GLY A 91 5.34 7.69 13.58
N THR A 92 6.01 8.24 14.59
CA THR A 92 7.22 7.63 15.16
C THR A 92 6.96 6.29 15.83
N PHE A 93 5.81 6.14 16.50
CA PHE A 93 5.41 4.87 17.11
C PHE A 93 5.08 3.81 16.05
N LEU A 94 4.38 4.16 14.98
CA LEU A 94 4.10 3.22 13.87
C LEU A 94 5.40 2.84 13.15
N LEU A 95 6.29 3.80 12.91
CA LEU A 95 7.58 3.55 12.28
C LEU A 95 8.46 2.63 13.14
N SER A 96 8.47 2.79 14.45
CA SER A 96 9.24 1.91 15.33
C SER A 96 8.72 0.47 15.32
N LEU A 97 7.40 0.27 15.20
CA LEU A 97 6.82 -1.06 15.00
C LEU A 97 7.29 -1.70 13.69
N LEU A 98 7.28 -0.94 12.58
CA LEU A 98 7.76 -1.43 11.29
C LEU A 98 9.26 -1.79 11.34
N VAL A 99 10.10 -0.93 11.93
CA VAL A 99 11.54 -1.19 12.07
C VAL A 99 11.78 -2.42 12.94
N THR A 100 11.04 -2.57 14.05
CA THR A 100 11.15 -3.73 14.94
C THR A 100 10.83 -5.02 14.18
N ARG A 101 9.80 -4.99 13.32
CA ARG A 101 9.42 -6.12 12.46
C ARG A 101 10.48 -6.47 11.42
N ILE A 102 11.01 -5.48 10.71
CA ILE A 102 12.07 -5.71 9.73
C ILE A 102 13.33 -6.24 10.42
N ALA A 103 13.68 -5.70 11.59
CA ALA A 103 14.80 -6.16 12.38
C ALA A 103 14.62 -7.59 12.89
N SER A 104 13.43 -7.96 13.40
CA SER A 104 13.14 -9.33 13.85
C SER A 104 13.15 -10.32 12.68
N SER A 105 12.55 -9.97 11.54
CA SER A 105 12.55 -10.80 10.34
C SER A 105 13.97 -10.97 9.77
N GLY A 106 14.74 -9.89 9.71
CA GLY A 106 16.13 -9.93 9.25
C GLY A 106 17.05 -10.74 10.17
N TYR A 107 16.94 -10.53 11.49
CA TYR A 107 17.72 -11.28 12.47
C TYR A 107 17.43 -12.78 12.39
N THR A 108 16.16 -13.15 12.23
CA THR A 108 15.75 -14.56 12.16
C THR A 108 16.15 -15.20 10.85
N ALA A 109 16.03 -14.50 9.72
CA ALA A 109 16.53 -14.97 8.44
C ALA A 109 18.05 -15.18 8.48
N HIS A 110 18.78 -14.22 9.05
CA HIS A 110 20.23 -14.30 9.21
C HIS A 110 20.66 -15.47 10.10
N ASP A 111 20.01 -15.64 11.27
CA ASP A 111 20.29 -16.77 12.18
C ASP A 111 19.98 -18.11 11.52
N HIS A 112 18.84 -18.23 10.81
CA HIS A 112 18.48 -19.46 10.11
C HIS A 112 19.44 -19.82 8.96
N VAL A 113 19.82 -18.83 8.14
CA VAL A 113 20.70 -19.06 6.99
C VAL A 113 22.10 -19.45 7.43
N LEU A 114 22.64 -18.80 8.47
CA LEU A 114 24.03 -19.01 8.89
C LEU A 114 24.20 -20.16 9.89
N ARG A 115 23.25 -20.41 10.79
CA ARG A 115 23.44 -21.41 11.86
C ARG A 115 22.80 -22.78 11.59
N PHE A 116 21.82 -22.88 10.70
CA PHE A 116 21.05 -24.12 10.54
C PHE A 116 20.96 -24.69 9.11
N PRO A 117 22.04 -24.74 8.31
CA PRO A 117 21.97 -25.38 7.00
C PRO A 117 21.75 -26.90 7.09
N GLU A 118 22.25 -27.58 8.13
CA GLU A 118 22.37 -29.06 8.11
C GLU A 118 21.13 -29.85 8.61
N LYS A 119 20.10 -29.19 9.15
CA LYS A 119 19.01 -29.91 9.87
C LYS A 119 17.65 -29.89 9.19
N ILE A 120 17.50 -29.17 8.08
CA ILE A 120 16.21 -29.10 7.39
C ILE A 120 16.14 -30.30 6.44
N LYS A 121 15.53 -31.39 6.91
CA LYS A 121 15.19 -32.51 6.03
C LYS A 121 14.00 -32.08 5.15
N PHE A 122 14.24 -31.97 3.85
CA PHE A 122 13.18 -31.76 2.89
C PHE A 122 12.57 -33.13 2.54
N THR A 123 11.24 -33.20 2.56
CA THR A 123 10.53 -34.32 1.97
C THR A 123 10.67 -34.25 0.44
N SER A 124 10.46 -35.36 -0.27
CA SER A 124 10.46 -35.44 -1.75
C SER A 124 9.64 -34.37 -2.47
N HIS A 125 8.68 -33.74 -1.78
CA HIS A 125 7.82 -32.68 -2.31
C HIS A 125 8.26 -31.26 -1.93
N CYS A 126 9.54 -31.06 -1.59
CA CYS A 126 10.05 -29.75 -1.20
C CYS A 126 9.38 -29.13 0.03
N ILE A 127 8.86 -29.99 0.91
CA ILE A 127 8.20 -29.56 2.14
C ILE A 127 9.25 -29.56 3.25
N PRO A 128 9.52 -28.41 3.87
CA PRO A 128 10.39 -28.37 5.05
C PRO A 128 9.70 -29.15 6.18
N GLY A 129 10.34 -30.21 6.67
CA GLY A 129 9.90 -30.96 7.82
C GLY A 129 10.02 -30.14 9.10
N LEU A 130 9.09 -29.21 9.33
CA LEU A 130 8.99 -28.46 10.58
C LEU A 130 8.43 -29.37 11.67
N ASP A 131 9.30 -29.85 12.56
CA ASP A 131 8.87 -30.63 13.72
C ASP A 131 8.31 -29.70 14.80
N PHE A 132 7.04 -29.35 14.68
CA PHE A 132 6.34 -28.46 15.62
C PHE A 132 6.20 -29.04 17.04
N LYS A 133 6.51 -30.33 17.28
CA LYS A 133 6.31 -30.96 18.59
C LYS A 133 7.26 -30.45 19.65
N ASN A 134 8.42 -29.92 19.26
CA ASN A 134 9.38 -29.38 20.21
C ASN A 134 9.05 -27.91 20.54
N ALA A 135 8.45 -27.67 21.71
CA ALA A 135 8.11 -26.33 22.19
C ALA A 135 9.33 -25.39 22.32
N ARG A 136 10.55 -25.95 22.32
CA ARG A 136 11.81 -25.19 22.38
C ARG A 136 12.34 -24.72 21.02
N ASN A 137 11.58 -24.93 19.94
CA ASN A 137 12.02 -24.48 18.62
C ASN A 137 11.98 -22.94 18.54
N PRO A 138 13.07 -22.30 18.10
CA PRO A 138 13.13 -20.85 17.95
C PRO A 138 12.07 -20.31 16.97
N VAL A 139 11.61 -21.15 16.04
CA VAL A 139 10.54 -20.84 15.07
C VAL A 139 9.24 -20.39 15.76
N TRP A 140 8.88 -20.98 16.91
CA TRP A 140 7.67 -20.58 17.63
C TRP A 140 7.76 -19.14 18.13
N VAL A 141 8.91 -18.73 18.64
CA VAL A 141 9.14 -17.35 19.12
C VAL A 141 8.95 -16.34 17.98
N ILE A 142 9.36 -16.71 16.76
CA ILE A 142 9.19 -15.88 15.56
C ILE A 142 7.72 -15.76 15.19
N ILE A 143 7.02 -16.89 15.09
CA ILE A 143 5.60 -16.92 14.72
C ILE A 143 4.78 -16.12 15.74
N TYR A 144 4.99 -16.34 17.04
CA TYR A 144 4.28 -15.61 18.07
C TYR A 144 4.65 -14.12 18.08
N GLY A 145 5.93 -13.79 17.91
CA GLY A 145 6.37 -12.40 17.82
C GLY A 145 5.70 -11.65 16.66
N GLU A 146 5.67 -12.26 15.48
CA GLU A 146 5.03 -11.70 14.29
C GLU A 146 3.52 -11.53 14.48
N LEU A 147 2.85 -12.54 15.06
CA LEU A 147 1.42 -12.48 15.39
C LEU A 147 1.10 -11.36 16.40
N ILE A 148 1.96 -11.17 17.41
CA ILE A 148 1.78 -10.11 18.41
C ILE A 148 1.92 -8.73 17.75
N VAL A 149 2.94 -8.53 16.91
CA VAL A 149 3.14 -7.26 16.21
C VAL A 149 1.98 -6.98 15.25
N GLN A 150 1.57 -7.95 14.44
CA GLN A 150 0.44 -7.82 13.53
C GLN A 150 -0.87 -7.53 14.27
N SER A 151 -1.15 -8.26 15.34
CA SER A 151 -2.35 -8.03 16.15
C SER A 151 -2.34 -6.64 16.80
N ALA A 152 -1.21 -6.16 17.31
CA ALA A 152 -1.09 -4.83 17.87
C ALA A 152 -1.42 -3.73 16.83
N ILE A 153 -0.90 -3.84 15.61
CA ILE A 153 -1.18 -2.89 14.52
C ILE A 153 -2.68 -2.91 14.17
N ILE A 154 -3.27 -4.10 14.04
CA ILE A 154 -4.70 -4.25 13.72
C ILE A 154 -5.58 -3.69 14.85
N ILE A 155 -5.24 -3.96 16.11
CA ILE A 155 -5.98 -3.45 17.27
C ILE A 155 -5.93 -1.92 17.32
N LEU A 156 -4.77 -1.32 17.03
CA LEU A 156 -4.63 0.14 16.99
C LEU A 156 -5.49 0.75 15.88
N ALA A 157 -5.48 0.13 14.70
CA ALA A 157 -6.33 0.55 13.59
C ALA A 157 -7.82 0.44 13.97
N MET A 158 -8.25 -0.69 14.52
CA MET A 158 -9.63 -0.91 14.95
C MET A 158 -10.06 0.04 16.06
N LYS A 159 -9.24 0.21 17.11
CA LYS A 159 -9.55 1.09 18.24
C LYS A 159 -9.78 2.52 17.78
N ARG A 160 -8.95 3.01 16.85
CA ARG A 160 -9.12 4.35 16.29
C ARG A 160 -10.34 4.44 15.39
N THR A 161 -10.55 3.47 14.50
CA THR A 161 -11.76 3.37 13.66
C THR A 161 -13.04 3.42 14.48
N VAL A 162 -13.09 2.70 15.61
CA VAL A 162 -14.25 2.69 16.52
C VAL A 162 -14.40 4.01 17.26
N TRP A 163 -13.29 4.62 17.71
CA TRP A 163 -13.34 5.94 18.36
C TRP A 163 -13.89 7.01 17.41
N ASP A 164 -13.41 7.02 16.17
CA ASP A 164 -13.80 8.00 15.16
C ASP A 164 -15.29 7.85 14.79
N PHE A 165 -15.77 6.59 14.72
CA PHE A 165 -17.18 6.29 14.51
C PHE A 165 -18.08 6.83 15.65
N ARG A 166 -17.57 6.86 16.89
CA ARG A 166 -18.31 7.44 18.02
C ARG A 166 -18.33 8.97 17.98
N GLN A 167 -17.26 9.60 17.49
CA GLN A 167 -17.12 11.05 17.52
C GLN A 167 -17.83 11.74 16.33
N TYR A 168 -17.83 11.12 15.14
CA TYR A 168 -18.34 11.72 13.91
C TYR A 168 -19.39 10.84 13.24
N SER A 169 -20.61 10.80 13.79
CA SER A 169 -21.72 10.02 13.23
C SER A 169 -22.35 10.65 11.97
N HIS A 170 -22.13 11.96 11.73
CA HIS A 170 -22.84 12.73 10.72
C HIS A 170 -21.98 13.04 9.48
N SER A 171 -21.95 12.11 8.52
CA SER A 171 -22.32 12.35 7.10
C SER A 171 -21.45 11.72 5.99
N LEU A 172 -20.13 11.47 6.14
CA LEU A 172 -19.33 10.96 5.00
C LEU A 172 -18.32 9.85 5.31
N PHE A 173 -17.78 9.80 6.53
CA PHE A 173 -16.88 8.73 6.97
C PHE A 173 -17.48 7.31 7.09
N PRO A 174 -18.81 7.09 7.25
CA PRO A 174 -19.34 5.73 7.43
C PRO A 174 -19.10 4.79 6.25
N VAL A 175 -19.10 5.32 5.02
CA VAL A 175 -19.02 4.49 3.81
C VAL A 175 -17.59 3.96 3.62
N LEU A 176 -16.58 4.83 3.73
CA LEU A 176 -15.17 4.44 3.57
C LEU A 176 -14.71 3.51 4.71
N ASN A 177 -15.18 3.78 5.93
CA ASN A 177 -14.79 3.02 7.12
C ASN A 177 -15.47 1.64 7.19
N ARG A 178 -16.68 1.50 6.63
CA ARG A 178 -17.40 0.21 6.55
C ARG A 178 -16.67 -0.81 5.68
N ASP A 179 -16.15 -0.38 4.53
CA ASP A 179 -15.41 -1.26 3.63
C ASP A 179 -14.05 -1.64 4.23
N GLY A 180 -13.36 -0.67 4.85
CA GLY A 180 -12.13 -0.95 5.60
C GLY A 180 -12.35 -1.99 6.70
N LEU A 181 -13.41 -1.83 7.51
CA LEU A 181 -13.72 -2.75 8.62
C LEU A 181 -13.98 -4.19 8.14
N ARG A 182 -14.65 -4.37 6.99
CA ARG A 182 -14.87 -5.70 6.39
C ARG A 182 -13.55 -6.37 6.01
N VAL A 183 -12.63 -5.60 5.41
CA VAL A 183 -11.29 -6.08 5.07
C VAL A 183 -10.51 -6.49 6.31
N PHE A 184 -10.51 -5.64 7.35
CA PHE A 184 -9.85 -5.96 8.61
C PHE A 184 -10.43 -7.20 9.29
N GLY A 185 -11.76 -7.32 9.32
CA GLY A 185 -12.43 -8.50 9.86
C GLY A 185 -12.03 -9.77 9.12
N ALA A 186 -11.97 -9.72 7.78
CA ALA A 186 -11.53 -10.84 6.96
C ALA A 186 -10.08 -11.26 7.26
N ILE A 187 -9.16 -10.28 7.40
CA ILE A 187 -7.76 -10.54 7.75
C ILE A 187 -7.65 -11.20 9.13
N VAL A 188 -8.37 -10.70 10.13
CA VAL A 188 -8.36 -11.27 11.49
C VAL A 188 -8.88 -12.71 11.49
N VAL A 189 -9.99 -12.98 10.80
CA VAL A 189 -10.55 -14.33 10.67
C VAL A 189 -9.57 -15.27 9.97
N ALA A 190 -8.91 -14.80 8.91
CA ALA A 190 -7.93 -15.60 8.18
C ALA A 190 -6.68 -15.90 9.03
N MET A 191 -6.17 -14.92 9.79
CA MET A 191 -5.06 -15.14 10.74
C MET A 191 -5.44 -16.13 11.84
N ALA A 192 -6.65 -16.02 12.40
CA ALA A 192 -7.15 -16.98 13.38
C ALA A 192 -7.29 -18.38 12.79
N ALA A 193 -7.73 -18.51 11.53
CA ALA A 193 -7.79 -19.78 10.82
C ALA A 193 -6.38 -20.36 10.59
N ILE A 194 -5.39 -19.56 10.21
CA ILE A 194 -3.98 -19.99 10.09
C ILE A 194 -3.50 -20.55 11.43
N VAL A 195 -3.69 -19.81 12.52
CA VAL A 195 -3.30 -20.27 13.86
C VAL A 195 -4.02 -21.56 14.24
N ALA A 196 -5.34 -21.65 14.04
CA ALA A 196 -6.11 -22.86 14.34
C ALA A 196 -5.66 -24.07 13.51
N THR A 197 -5.35 -23.87 12.22
CA THR A 197 -4.82 -24.93 11.36
C THR A 197 -3.39 -25.32 11.71
N SER A 198 -2.57 -24.40 12.24
CA SER A 198 -1.21 -24.71 12.68
C SER A 198 -1.17 -25.65 13.90
N VAL A 199 -2.20 -25.59 14.75
CA VAL A 199 -2.35 -26.48 15.92
C VAL A 199 -2.79 -27.88 15.51
N LYS A 200 -3.63 -28.00 14.47
CA LYS A 200 -4.03 -29.30 13.90
C LYS A 200 -3.03 -29.70 12.83
N GLN A 201 -1.97 -30.42 13.21
CA GLN A 201 -1.00 -31.02 12.29
C GLN A 201 -1.71 -31.68 11.10
N GLY A 202 -1.70 -31.02 9.94
CA GLY A 202 -2.45 -31.44 8.75
C GLY A 202 -2.11 -30.61 7.52
N THR A 203 -2.34 -31.20 6.36
CA THR A 203 -2.13 -30.63 5.01
C THR A 203 -2.94 -29.35 4.73
N THR A 204 -3.84 -28.95 5.63
CA THR A 204 -4.70 -27.76 5.45
C THR A 204 -3.92 -26.45 5.37
N SER A 205 -2.74 -26.36 5.97
CA SER A 205 -1.92 -25.14 5.98
C SER A 205 -1.51 -24.68 4.57
N PHE A 206 -1.33 -25.62 3.63
CA PHE A 206 -0.98 -25.33 2.23
C PHE A 206 -2.07 -24.57 1.48
N PHE A 207 -3.33 -24.74 1.86
CA PHE A 207 -4.45 -24.08 1.21
C PHE A 207 -4.76 -22.71 1.84
N THR A 208 -4.59 -22.61 3.16
CA THR A 208 -4.91 -21.38 3.90
C THR A 208 -4.02 -20.21 3.49
N PHE A 209 -2.75 -20.47 3.19
CA PHE A 209 -1.78 -19.40 2.90
C PHE A 209 -1.99 -18.72 1.53
N PRO A 210 -2.14 -19.45 0.40
CA PRO A 210 -2.56 -18.85 -0.87
C PRO A 210 -3.91 -18.14 -0.77
N LEU A 211 -4.86 -18.72 -0.02
CA LEU A 211 -6.18 -18.12 0.21
C LEU A 211 -6.09 -16.82 1.03
N PHE A 212 -5.13 -16.69 1.92
CA PHE A 212 -4.87 -15.44 2.63
C PHE A 212 -4.30 -14.37 1.69
N MET A 213 -3.30 -14.72 0.89
CA MET A 213 -2.68 -13.81 -0.07
C MET A 213 -3.68 -13.29 -1.10
N ALA A 214 -4.52 -14.20 -1.56
CA ALA A 214 -5.70 -13.94 -2.36
C ALA A 214 -6.61 -12.85 -1.79
N LEU A 215 -7.03 -13.02 -0.54
CA LEU A 215 -7.90 -12.08 0.15
C LEU A 215 -7.23 -10.73 0.31
N VAL A 216 -5.95 -10.70 0.71
CA VAL A 216 -5.17 -9.47 0.86
C VAL A 216 -5.06 -8.72 -0.47
N SER A 217 -4.79 -9.42 -1.57
CA SER A 217 -4.68 -8.81 -2.90
C SER A 217 -6.01 -8.20 -3.35
N VAL A 218 -7.11 -8.97 -3.30
CA VAL A 218 -8.44 -8.50 -3.71
C VAL A 218 -8.88 -7.31 -2.88
N THR A 219 -8.68 -7.38 -1.56
CA THR A 219 -9.04 -6.28 -0.66
C THR A 219 -8.15 -5.06 -0.86
N GLY A 220 -6.85 -5.24 -1.06
CA GLY A 220 -5.93 -4.17 -1.45
C GLY A 220 -6.41 -3.43 -2.71
N CYS A 221 -6.69 -4.16 -3.78
CA CYS A 221 -7.21 -3.60 -5.03
C CYS A 221 -8.54 -2.85 -4.83
N HIS A 222 -9.49 -3.44 -4.10
CA HIS A 222 -10.78 -2.81 -3.83
C HIS A 222 -10.61 -1.49 -3.06
N THR A 223 -9.67 -1.46 -2.10
CA THR A 223 -9.43 -0.26 -1.32
C THR A 223 -8.80 0.87 -2.14
N ILE A 224 -7.95 0.57 -3.13
CA ILE A 224 -7.38 1.57 -4.03
C ILE A 224 -8.46 2.11 -4.97
N LEU A 225 -9.26 1.24 -5.59
CA LEU A 225 -10.34 1.65 -6.48
C LEU A 225 -11.39 2.52 -5.77
N ASN A 226 -11.69 2.22 -4.50
CA ASN A 226 -12.58 3.05 -3.70
C ASN A 226 -12.00 4.44 -3.41
N LEU A 227 -10.68 4.55 -3.21
CA LEU A 227 -10.02 5.84 -3.04
C LEU A 227 -10.08 6.67 -4.33
N GLN A 228 -9.83 6.05 -5.48
CA GLN A 228 -9.93 6.71 -6.80
C GLN A 228 -11.35 7.22 -7.09
N LYS A 229 -12.37 6.43 -6.75
CA LYS A 229 -13.77 6.87 -6.89
C LYS A 229 -14.11 8.09 -6.02
N LEU A 230 -13.49 8.19 -4.84
CA LEU A 230 -13.71 9.31 -3.93
C LEU A 230 -13.10 10.61 -4.50
N GLU A 231 -11.90 10.51 -5.08
CA GLU A 231 -11.22 11.62 -5.76
C GLU A 231 -12.08 12.18 -6.90
N TRP A 232 -12.58 11.30 -7.78
CA TRP A 232 -13.46 11.74 -8.89
C TRP A 232 -14.78 12.35 -8.41
N ALA A 233 -15.35 11.86 -7.31
CA ALA A 233 -16.58 12.42 -6.75
C ALA A 233 -16.35 13.83 -6.16
N LEU A 234 -15.18 14.08 -5.56
CA LEU A 234 -14.81 15.40 -5.07
C LEU A 234 -14.59 16.40 -6.22
N ASP A 235 -13.92 15.97 -7.29
CA ASP A 235 -13.72 16.81 -8.47
C ASP A 235 -15.05 17.17 -9.15
N ALA A 236 -15.96 16.20 -9.30
CA ALA A 236 -17.28 16.43 -9.88
C ALA A 236 -18.11 17.45 -9.07
N ASN A 237 -18.17 17.29 -7.74
CA ASN A 237 -18.91 18.21 -6.88
C ASN A 237 -18.30 19.62 -6.87
N SER A 238 -16.97 19.74 -6.95
CA SER A 238 -16.32 21.06 -7.05
C SER A 238 -16.70 21.79 -8.33
N SER A 239 -16.85 21.07 -9.45
CA SER A 239 -17.21 21.64 -10.74
C SER A 239 -18.67 22.13 -10.81
N GLU A 240 -19.61 21.42 -10.16
CA GLU A 240 -21.00 21.89 -10.03
C GLU A 240 -21.07 23.12 -9.11
N GLN A 241 -20.37 23.08 -7.97
CA GLN A 241 -20.38 24.21 -7.03
C GLN A 241 -19.75 25.48 -7.63
N GLN A 242 -18.76 25.33 -8.52
CA GLN A 242 -18.16 26.46 -9.25
C GLN A 242 -19.11 27.05 -10.30
N LYS A 243 -19.89 26.22 -11.01
CA LYS A 243 -20.90 26.71 -11.96
C LYS A 243 -22.02 27.50 -11.28
N ASP A 244 -22.42 27.09 -10.09
CA ASP A 244 -23.46 27.80 -9.33
C ASP A 244 -22.95 29.12 -8.72
N MET A 245 -21.64 29.23 -8.43
CA MET A 245 -21.02 30.49 -8.00
C MET A 245 -20.82 31.49 -9.16
N GLU A 246 -20.61 31.04 -10.41
CA GLU A 246 -20.51 31.95 -11.56
C GLU A 246 -21.86 32.49 -12.03
N LEU A 247 -22.96 31.74 -11.88
CA LEU A 247 -24.30 32.21 -12.28
C LEU A 247 -24.96 33.16 -11.26
N THR A 248 -24.42 33.32 -10.05
CA THR A 248 -24.94 34.27 -9.06
C THR A 248 -24.18 35.61 -9.01
N ASN A 249 -23.03 35.74 -9.69
CA ASN A 249 -22.22 36.96 -9.64
C ASN A 249 -22.49 37.97 -10.79
N ILE A 250 -23.36 37.64 -11.76
CA ILE A 250 -23.62 38.55 -12.91
C ILE A 250 -24.84 39.46 -12.67
N ASN A 251 -25.69 39.20 -11.66
CA ASN A 251 -26.91 39.98 -11.42
C ASN A 251 -26.86 40.96 -10.24
N SER A 252 -25.69 41.21 -9.63
CA SER A 252 -25.57 42.17 -8.53
C SER A 252 -24.55 43.29 -8.73
N VAL A 253 -24.01 43.47 -9.96
CA VAL A 253 -23.44 44.77 -10.36
C VAL A 253 -24.60 45.72 -10.62
N ASN A 254 -25.24 46.12 -9.53
CA ASN A 254 -25.89 47.41 -9.43
C ASN A 254 -24.83 48.44 -9.78
N VAL A 255 -25.11 49.14 -10.88
CA VAL A 255 -24.72 50.50 -11.21
C VAL A 255 -24.61 51.33 -9.91
N ILE A 256 -23.42 51.36 -9.33
CA ILE A 256 -23.03 52.44 -8.41
C ILE A 256 -22.37 53.46 -9.32
N GLU A 257 -23.21 54.43 -9.67
CA GLU A 257 -22.88 55.78 -10.11
C GLU A 257 -21.68 56.33 -9.33
N TRP A 258 -20.49 56.24 -9.95
CA TRP A 258 -19.29 56.95 -9.51
C TRP A 258 -19.23 58.28 -10.29
N GLU A 259 -20.01 59.26 -9.85
CA GLU A 259 -19.71 60.67 -10.15
C GLU A 259 -18.93 61.25 -8.97
N ALA A 260 -17.61 61.33 -9.11
CA ALA A 260 -16.79 62.28 -8.36
C ALA A 260 -15.59 62.73 -9.22
N PRO A 261 -15.21 64.01 -9.11
CA PRO A 261 -14.33 64.68 -10.06
C PRO A 261 -12.86 64.34 -9.83
N TRP A 262 -12.20 63.94 -10.90
CA TRP A 262 -10.74 63.85 -11.03
C TRP A 262 -10.12 65.24 -10.87
N ASP A 263 -9.46 65.47 -9.74
CA ASP A 263 -8.49 66.55 -9.57
C ASP A 263 -7.08 66.03 -9.87
N THR A 264 -6.33 66.83 -10.65
CA THR A 264 -5.27 66.36 -11.55
C THR A 264 -3.84 66.62 -11.04
N THR A 265 -3.58 66.67 -9.73
CA THR A 265 -2.34 67.35 -9.26
C THR A 265 -1.37 66.58 -8.38
N THR A 266 -1.44 65.26 -8.26
CA THR A 266 -0.43 64.55 -7.44
C THR A 266 0.01 63.26 -8.09
N PHE A 267 1.33 63.14 -8.28
CA PHE A 267 2.12 62.00 -8.80
C PHE A 267 2.79 62.20 -10.17
N GLN A 268 3.44 63.35 -10.34
CA GLN A 268 4.80 63.38 -10.90
C GLN A 268 5.78 63.33 -9.72
N MET A 269 6.31 62.15 -9.43
CA MET A 269 7.63 61.92 -8.82
C MET A 269 7.71 60.44 -8.49
N ILE A 270 8.42 59.70 -9.33
CA ILE A 270 9.20 58.46 -9.12
C ILE A 270 9.30 57.82 -10.51
N GLU A 271 9.98 58.54 -11.39
CA GLU A 271 10.49 58.07 -12.66
C GLU A 271 11.99 58.33 -12.53
N ASP A 272 12.73 57.34 -12.03
CA ASP A 272 14.17 57.15 -12.20
C ASP A 272 14.68 56.04 -11.26
N ALA A 273 14.62 54.79 -11.75
CA ALA A 273 15.59 53.74 -11.39
C ALA A 273 15.47 52.57 -12.38
N THR A 274 15.94 52.87 -13.58
CA THR A 274 16.51 51.98 -14.59
C THR A 274 17.28 50.79 -13.98
N ILE A 275 16.81 49.54 -14.14
CA ILE A 275 17.70 48.38 -14.30
C ILE A 275 17.17 47.46 -15.40
N THR A 276 18.07 47.23 -16.34
CA THR A 276 18.07 46.55 -17.63
C THR A 276 17.79 45.04 -17.62
N ARG A 277 17.08 44.60 -18.68
CA ARG A 277 17.04 43.30 -19.43
C ARG A 277 18.34 42.44 -19.38
N PRO A 278 18.36 41.14 -19.80
CA PRO A 278 17.55 40.50 -20.88
C PRO A 278 16.94 39.12 -20.52
N GLU A 279 15.75 38.72 -20.95
CA GLU A 279 15.28 38.30 -22.30
C GLU A 279 16.22 37.32 -23.03
N GLN A 280 15.92 36.03 -22.91
CA GLN A 280 16.55 34.99 -23.70
C GLN A 280 15.45 34.07 -24.25
N ASP A 281 15.11 34.31 -25.50
CA ASP A 281 14.31 33.45 -26.36
C ASP A 281 15.10 32.19 -26.71
N ALA A 282 14.47 31.03 -26.54
CA ALA A 282 14.88 29.81 -27.22
C ALA A 282 13.63 28.99 -27.58
N GLY A 283 13.24 29.10 -28.84
CA GLY A 283 12.27 28.21 -29.46
C GLY A 283 12.83 26.81 -29.69
N SER A 284 11.99 25.80 -29.50
CA SER A 284 12.11 24.49 -30.17
C SER A 284 10.68 23.97 -30.38
N SER A 285 10.15 24.15 -31.58
CA SER A 285 10.15 23.17 -32.68
C SER A 285 9.35 21.90 -32.36
N SER A 286 8.07 22.01 -32.69
CA SER A 286 7.12 20.95 -33.02
C SER A 286 7.72 19.91 -33.95
N SER A 287 7.61 18.63 -33.58
CA SER A 287 7.63 17.50 -34.52
C SER A 287 6.58 16.49 -34.09
N GLY A 288 5.46 16.47 -34.82
CA GLY A 288 4.39 15.49 -34.66
C GLY A 288 4.84 14.10 -35.12
N MET A 289 4.50 13.08 -34.34
CA MET A 289 4.56 11.67 -34.77
C MET A 289 3.18 11.20 -35.25
N PRO A 290 3.11 10.44 -36.35
CA PRO A 290 1.86 9.85 -36.83
C PRO A 290 1.51 8.55 -36.07
N CYS A 291 0.22 8.38 -35.77
CA CYS A 291 -0.38 7.15 -35.26
C CYS A 291 -0.25 5.99 -36.27
N PRO A 292 0.06 4.76 -35.82
CA PRO A 292 -0.04 3.58 -36.68
C PRO A 292 -1.50 3.15 -36.85
N ARG A 293 -1.91 3.09 -38.13
CA ARG A 293 -3.18 2.54 -38.61
C ARG A 293 -3.07 1.01 -38.59
N ILE A 294 -3.81 0.34 -37.69
CA ILE A 294 -3.98 -1.11 -37.69
C ILE A 294 -4.98 -1.48 -38.81
N ILE A 295 -4.54 -2.27 -39.78
CA ILE A 295 -5.37 -2.90 -40.81
C ILE A 295 -5.26 -4.42 -40.61
N ARG A 296 -6.43 -5.05 -40.40
CA ARG A 296 -6.77 -6.49 -40.42
C ARG A 296 -5.93 -7.46 -39.60
#